data_AF-A0A2D6FN93-F1
#
_entry.id   AF-A0A2D6FN93-F1
#
_cell.length_a   1.000
_cell.length_b   1.000
_cell.length_c   1.000
_cell.angle_alpha   90.00
_cell.angle_beta   90.00
_cell.angle_gamma   90.00
#
_symmetry.space_group_name_H-M   'P 1'
#
loop_
_entity.id
_entity.type
_entity.pdbx_description
1 polymer ?
#
loop_
_entity_poly.entity_id
_entity_poly.type
_entity_poly.pdbx_seq_one_letter_code
_entity_poly.pdbx_strand_id
1 'polypeptide(L)'
;MTFKPLMALVTLGLPFSLLASGVIGDYKVSVGDKTVVGGASFVKVKLPKENVDLYKKSLSKMSADLEKCTSAEGSMENPFLGKSIDYEVSPMNTGCHFVITAYDVTTYSCRLSAKDRKALAKSFSERSKTDNAMSDFSELEKSFLFDNDYCDYYRN
;
A
#
# COMPACT_ATOMS: atom_id res chain seq x y z
N MET A 1 61.99 -35.95 16.85
CA MET A 1 60.59 -36.33 17.14
C MET A 1 59.79 -35.04 17.25
N THR A 2 58.72 -34.70 16.53
CA THR A 2 57.91 -35.36 15.48
C THR A 2 56.94 -34.27 14.94
N PHE A 3 56.84 -34.12 13.61
CA PHE A 3 55.70 -33.68 12.78
C PHE A 3 54.98 -32.29 12.88
N LYS A 4 54.90 -31.65 11.69
CA LYS A 4 53.87 -30.72 11.15
C LYS A 4 52.46 -31.39 11.15
N PRO A 5 51.29 -30.70 10.97
CA PRO A 5 51.03 -29.81 9.83
C PRO A 5 50.06 -28.61 10.02
N LEU A 6 50.00 -27.79 8.94
CA LEU A 6 48.97 -26.83 8.56
C LEU A 6 47.53 -27.35 8.74
N MET A 7 46.61 -26.45 9.09
CA MET A 7 45.25 -26.46 8.53
C MET A 7 44.82 -25.05 8.12
N ALA A 8 44.70 -24.88 6.81
CA ALA A 8 43.98 -23.78 6.18
C ALA A 8 42.48 -23.93 6.48
N LEU A 9 41.85 -22.87 6.98
CA LEU A 9 40.39 -22.80 6.97
C LEU A 9 39.96 -21.96 5.76
N VAL A 10 39.67 -22.67 4.68
CA VAL A 10 38.92 -22.15 3.54
C VAL A 10 37.48 -21.93 4.02
N THR A 11 37.14 -20.71 4.41
CA THR A 11 35.73 -20.32 4.48
C THR A 11 35.30 -19.97 3.07
N LEU A 12 34.58 -20.92 2.47
CA LEU A 12 33.86 -20.75 1.22
C LEU A 12 33.02 -19.46 1.28
N GLY A 13 33.49 -18.45 0.57
CA GLY A 13 32.64 -17.35 0.12
C GLY A 13 31.62 -17.92 -0.84
N LEU A 14 30.46 -18.28 -0.32
CA LEU A 14 29.28 -18.50 -1.15
C LEU A 14 28.71 -17.12 -1.46
N PRO A 15 28.68 -16.69 -2.73
CA PRO A 15 27.97 -15.48 -3.09
C PRO A 15 26.49 -15.70 -2.80
N PHE A 16 25.97 -14.90 -1.88
CA PHE A 16 24.54 -14.71 -1.68
C PHE A 16 23.96 -14.23 -3.01
N SER A 17 23.44 -15.15 -3.80
CA SER A 17 22.61 -14.84 -4.96
C SER A 17 21.43 -15.80 -4.92
N LEU A 18 20.59 -15.62 -3.88
CA LEU A 18 19.19 -16.03 -3.98
C LEU A 18 18.58 -15.19 -5.11
N LEU A 19 18.62 -15.74 -6.32
CA LEU A 19 17.65 -15.39 -7.36
C LEU A 19 16.29 -15.79 -6.79
N ALA A 20 15.60 -14.81 -6.20
CA ALA A 20 14.19 -14.95 -5.91
C ALA A 20 13.49 -15.12 -7.27
N SER A 21 13.29 -16.38 -7.66
CA SER A 21 12.42 -16.79 -8.76
C SER A 21 10.97 -16.52 -8.35
N GLY A 22 10.64 -15.26 -8.14
CA GLY A 22 9.29 -14.81 -7.81
C GLY A 22 8.39 -15.05 -9.00
N VAL A 23 7.22 -15.66 -8.76
CA VAL A 23 6.17 -15.78 -9.79
C VAL A 23 5.78 -14.38 -10.24
N ILE A 24 5.87 -14.10 -11.53
CA ILE A 24 5.46 -12.81 -12.11
C ILE A 24 3.98 -12.89 -12.51
N GLY A 25 3.17 -11.91 -12.10
CA GLY A 25 1.77 -11.77 -12.48
C GLY A 25 1.54 -10.58 -13.41
N ASP A 26 0.44 -10.61 -14.18
CA ASP A 26 -0.03 -9.49 -14.99
C ASP A 26 -1.10 -8.68 -14.22
N TYR A 27 -0.89 -7.37 -14.12
CA TYR A 27 -1.76 -6.45 -13.38
C TYR A 27 -2.11 -5.21 -14.20
N LYS A 28 -3.14 -4.47 -13.76
CA LYS A 28 -3.59 -3.23 -14.42
C LYS A 28 -3.42 -2.06 -13.45
N VAL A 29 -2.83 -0.96 -13.88
CA VAL A 29 -2.73 0.25 -13.05
C VAL A 29 -3.33 1.42 -13.80
N SER A 30 -4.30 2.10 -13.18
CA SER A 30 -4.80 3.38 -13.68
C SER A 30 -3.90 4.50 -13.19
N VAL A 31 -3.42 5.33 -14.12
CA VAL A 31 -2.65 6.55 -13.83
C VAL A 31 -3.53 7.74 -14.20
N GLY A 32 -3.78 8.63 -13.24
CA GLY A 32 -4.62 9.80 -13.42
C GLY A 32 -3.96 10.86 -14.30
N ASP A 33 -3.93 10.65 -15.61
CA ASP A 33 -3.50 11.66 -16.57
C ASP A 33 -4.68 12.16 -17.41
N LYS A 34 -4.97 13.46 -17.31
CA LYS A 34 -6.05 14.16 -18.02
C LYS A 34 -5.76 14.35 -19.52
N THR A 35 -4.68 13.77 -20.04
CA THR A 35 -4.19 13.97 -21.41
C THR A 35 -4.72 12.94 -22.40
N VAL A 36 -5.41 11.90 -21.94
CA VAL A 36 -6.06 10.92 -22.83
C VAL A 36 -7.55 11.23 -22.94
N VAL A 37 -7.93 11.75 -24.10
CA VAL A 37 -9.32 12.00 -24.48
C VAL A 37 -10.06 10.65 -24.55
N GLY A 38 -10.74 10.28 -23.47
CA GLY A 38 -11.63 9.12 -23.40
C GLY A 38 -11.09 7.93 -22.61
N GLY A 39 -11.44 7.88 -21.31
CA GLY A 39 -11.35 6.68 -20.47
C GLY A 39 -10.13 6.61 -19.56
N ALA A 40 -10.31 5.98 -18.39
CA ALA A 40 -9.21 5.63 -17.50
C ALA A 40 -8.14 4.86 -18.28
N SER A 41 -6.94 5.43 -18.37
CA SER A 41 -5.81 4.79 -19.07
C SER A 41 -5.22 3.73 -18.15
N PHE A 42 -5.45 2.47 -18.47
CA PHE A 42 -4.87 1.34 -17.75
C PHE A 42 -3.56 0.92 -18.40
N VAL A 43 -2.49 0.92 -17.62
CA VAL A 43 -1.20 0.34 -18.00
C VAL A 43 -1.17 -1.11 -17.54
N LYS A 44 -0.86 -2.03 -18.45
CA LYS A 44 -0.60 -3.43 -18.10
C LYS A 44 0.84 -3.56 -17.62
N VAL A 45 1.04 -4.13 -16.45
CA VAL A 45 2.36 -4.24 -15.82
C VAL A 45 2.60 -5.66 -15.35
N LYS A 46 3.88 -6.06 -15.35
CA LYS A 46 4.34 -7.35 -14.83
C LYS A 46 5.09 -7.11 -13.53
N LEU A 47 4.58 -7.68 -12.44
CA LEU A 47 5.12 -7.46 -11.11
C LEU A 47 5.29 -8.80 -10.37
N PRO A 48 6.22 -8.90 -9.40
CA PRO A 48 6.30 -10.04 -8.51
C PRO A 48 4.97 -10.23 -7.78
N LYS A 49 4.37 -11.42 -7.94
CA LYS A 49 3.07 -11.78 -7.37
C LYS A 49 3.07 -11.62 -5.85
N GLU A 50 4.16 -12.01 -5.20
CA GLU A 50 4.32 -11.90 -3.75
C GLU A 50 4.19 -10.45 -3.26
N ASN A 51 4.84 -9.50 -3.93
CA ASN A 51 4.77 -8.09 -3.56
C ASN A 51 3.35 -7.53 -3.73
N VAL A 52 2.64 -7.94 -4.79
CA VAL A 52 1.26 -7.51 -5.02
C VAL A 52 0.31 -8.16 -4.00
N ASP A 53 0.48 -9.44 -3.68
CA ASP A 53 -0.33 -10.14 -2.70
C ASP A 53 -0.12 -9.55 -1.29
N LEU A 54 1.11 -9.16 -0.93
CA LEU A 54 1.42 -8.40 0.29
C LEU A 54 0.73 -7.04 0.31
N TYR A 55 0.83 -6.27 -0.78
CA TYR A 55 0.15 -4.98 -0.90
C TYR A 55 -1.37 -5.10 -0.72
N LYS A 56 -2.00 -6.07 -1.42
CA LYS A 56 -3.44 -6.34 -1.31
C LYS A 56 -3.84 -6.75 0.11
N LYS A 57 -3.01 -7.54 0.79
CA LYS A 57 -3.24 -7.93 2.19
C LYS A 57 -3.16 -6.72 3.13
N SER A 58 -2.18 -5.85 2.98
CA SER A 58 -2.04 -4.63 3.78
C SER A 58 -3.19 -3.65 3.55
N LEU A 59 -3.62 -3.46 2.30
CA LEU A 59 -4.79 -2.65 1.95
C LEU A 59 -6.07 -3.21 2.58
N SER A 60 -6.24 -4.55 2.56
CA SER A 60 -7.36 -5.22 3.23
C SER A 60 -7.31 -5.02 4.76
N LYS A 61 -6.12 -5.12 5.37
CA LYS A 61 -5.95 -4.84 6.81
C LYS A 61 -6.31 -3.40 7.16
N MET A 62 -5.77 -2.41 6.43
CA MET A 62 -6.12 -1.00 6.61
C MET A 62 -7.64 -0.80 6.51
N SER A 63 -8.30 -1.44 5.54
CA SER A 63 -9.75 -1.36 5.39
C SER A 63 -10.51 -1.89 6.62
N ALA A 64 -10.05 -3.00 7.19
CA ALA A 64 -10.69 -3.61 8.37
C ALA A 64 -10.45 -2.78 9.65
N ASP A 65 -9.24 -2.24 9.81
CA ASP A 65 -8.90 -1.36 10.94
C ASP A 65 -9.73 -0.07 10.87
N LEU A 66 -9.86 0.52 9.67
CA LEU A 66 -10.74 1.66 9.41
C LEU A 66 -12.21 1.31 9.65
N GLU A 67 -12.71 0.16 9.19
CA GLU A 67 -14.10 -0.29 9.41
C GLU A 67 -14.45 -0.54 10.87
N LYS A 68 -13.47 -0.88 11.72
CA LYS A 68 -13.65 -1.07 13.16
C LYS A 68 -13.34 0.18 13.98
N CYS A 69 -12.54 1.10 13.45
CA CYS A 69 -12.04 2.29 14.15
C CYS A 69 -11.33 1.90 15.45
N THR A 70 -10.49 0.89 15.34
CA THR A 70 -9.60 0.48 16.41
C THR A 70 -8.26 1.18 16.22
N SER A 71 -7.64 1.62 17.31
CA SER A 71 -6.28 2.19 17.27
C SER A 71 -5.33 1.24 16.54
N ALA A 72 -4.85 1.67 15.39
CA ALA A 72 -3.99 0.88 14.52
C ALA A 72 -3.16 1.79 13.62
N GLU A 73 -1.95 1.35 13.33
CA GLU A 73 -1.05 1.98 12.36
C GLU A 73 -0.51 0.92 11.42
N GLY A 74 -0.08 1.34 10.23
CA GLY A 74 0.59 0.46 9.31
C GLY A 74 1.16 1.18 8.10
N SER A 75 1.97 0.43 7.35
CA SER A 75 2.62 0.90 6.13
C SER A 75 2.45 -0.16 5.04
N MET A 76 2.33 0.30 3.79
CA MET A 76 2.33 -0.56 2.62
C MET A 76 3.09 0.08 1.47
N GLU A 77 4.01 -0.66 0.86
CA GLU A 77 4.72 -0.22 -0.34
C GLU A 77 3.92 -0.57 -1.59
N ASN A 78 3.63 0.41 -2.43
CA ASN A 78 3.02 0.18 -3.73
C ASN A 78 4.09 -0.38 -4.69
N PRO A 79 4.00 -1.65 -5.14
CA PRO A 79 5.06 -2.28 -5.93
C PRO A 79 5.13 -1.77 -7.37
N PHE A 80 4.14 -1.00 -7.84
CA PHE A 80 4.21 -0.30 -9.12
C PHE A 80 4.98 1.03 -9.02
N LEU A 81 4.79 1.77 -7.92
CA LEU A 81 5.41 3.09 -7.74
C LEU A 81 6.73 3.06 -6.94
N GLY A 82 6.97 1.99 -6.17
CA GLY A 82 8.09 1.93 -5.21
C GLY A 82 7.98 3.01 -4.12
N LYS A 83 6.75 3.35 -3.71
CA LYS A 83 6.42 4.40 -2.75
C LYS A 83 5.53 3.85 -1.64
N SER A 84 5.72 4.36 -0.42
CA SER A 84 4.96 3.89 0.73
C SER A 84 3.66 4.67 0.91
N ILE A 85 2.68 3.97 1.46
CA ILE A 85 1.45 4.54 1.99
C ILE A 85 1.41 4.17 3.46
N ASP A 86 1.47 5.18 4.31
CA ASP A 86 1.34 5.01 5.76
C ASP A 86 -0.07 5.42 6.19
N TYR A 87 -0.59 4.75 7.22
CA TYR A 87 -1.88 5.10 7.79
C TYR A 87 -1.89 4.98 9.31
N GLU A 88 -2.79 5.75 9.91
CA GLU A 88 -3.17 5.67 11.31
C GLU A 88 -4.70 5.73 11.41
N VAL A 89 -5.27 4.90 12.27
CA VAL A 89 -6.68 4.91 12.63
C VAL A 89 -6.75 5.10 14.14
N SER A 90 -7.53 6.09 14.58
CA SER A 90 -7.68 6.42 16.00
C SER A 90 -9.16 6.68 16.34
N PRO A 91 -9.72 6.04 17.39
CA PRO A 91 -11.10 6.28 17.81
C PRO A 91 -11.31 7.70 18.34
N MET A 92 -12.45 8.28 18.00
CA MET A 92 -12.88 9.58 18.53
C MET A 92 -14.23 9.42 19.26
N ASN A 93 -14.55 10.36 20.16
CA ASN A 93 -15.85 10.40 20.84
C ASN A 93 -17.03 10.36 19.85
N THR A 94 -16.87 11.00 18.69
CA THR A 94 -17.85 11.04 17.62
C THR A 94 -17.19 10.68 16.30
N GLY A 95 -17.16 9.39 15.98
CA GLY A 95 -16.63 8.88 14.71
C GLY A 95 -15.21 8.35 14.82
N CYS A 96 -14.39 8.63 13.81
CA CYS A 96 -13.04 8.10 13.69
C CYS A 96 -12.09 9.10 13.08
N HIS A 97 -10.87 9.17 13.63
CA HIS A 97 -9.77 9.87 13.01
C HIS A 97 -9.01 8.89 12.13
N PHE A 98 -8.86 9.24 10.86
CA PHE A 98 -8.11 8.45 9.89
C PHE A 98 -7.07 9.34 9.23
N VAL A 99 -5.80 9.00 9.43
CA VAL A 99 -4.67 9.67 8.78
C VAL A 99 -4.10 8.73 7.73
N ILE A 100 -3.85 9.25 6.53
CA ILE A 100 -3.18 8.51 5.46
C ILE A 100 -2.16 9.39 4.77
N THR A 101 -0.91 8.97 4.75
CA THR A 101 0.18 9.59 3.99
C THR A 101 0.34 8.81 2.69
N ALA A 102 -0.14 9.38 1.59
CA ALA A 102 -0.11 8.77 0.28
C ALA A 102 1.23 9.04 -0.42
N TYR A 103 1.90 7.95 -0.80
CA TYR A 103 3.09 7.92 -1.66
C TYR A 103 4.26 8.78 -1.14
N ASP A 104 4.43 8.84 0.18
CA ASP A 104 5.44 9.66 0.88
C ASP A 104 5.30 11.18 0.66
N VAL A 105 4.21 11.67 0.06
CA VAL A 105 4.09 13.08 -0.38
C VAL A 105 2.95 13.82 0.32
N THR A 106 1.74 13.26 0.35
CA THR A 106 0.56 14.00 0.82
C THR A 106 -0.09 13.27 1.96
N THR A 107 -0.25 13.94 3.10
CA THR A 107 -0.96 13.42 4.27
C THR A 107 -2.36 14.00 4.31
N TYR A 108 -3.36 13.12 4.40
CA TYR A 108 -4.77 13.45 4.62
C TYR A 108 -5.14 13.07 6.05
N SER A 109 -5.66 14.03 6.82
CA SER A 109 -6.09 13.85 8.20
C SER A 109 -7.61 14.05 8.28
N CYS A 110 -8.33 12.94 8.37
CA CYS A 110 -9.78 12.90 8.15
C CYS A 110 -10.57 12.63 9.43
N ARG A 111 -11.70 13.31 9.60
CA ARG A 111 -12.67 13.04 10.67
C ARG A 111 -13.94 12.44 10.06
N LEU A 112 -14.11 11.13 10.22
CA LEU A 112 -15.15 10.38 9.53
C LEU A 112 -16.29 9.99 10.47
N SER A 113 -17.52 10.19 10.03
CA SER A 113 -18.69 9.62 10.70
C SER A 113 -18.68 8.09 10.60
N ALA A 114 -19.49 7.42 11.43
CA ALA A 114 -19.61 5.95 11.35
C ALA A 114 -20.10 5.45 9.98
N LYS A 115 -20.91 6.25 9.27
CA LYS A 115 -21.41 5.93 7.93
C LYS A 115 -20.31 6.07 6.90
N ASP A 116 -19.62 7.22 6.90
CA ASP A 116 -18.62 7.57 5.89
C ASP A 116 -17.39 6.69 6.00
N ARG A 117 -16.95 6.41 7.22
CA ARG A 117 -15.87 5.45 7.50
C ARG A 117 -16.14 4.06 6.93
N LYS A 118 -17.37 3.55 7.10
CA LYS A 118 -17.75 2.23 6.54
C LYS A 118 -17.76 2.27 5.01
N ALA A 119 -18.21 3.37 4.41
CA ALA A 119 -18.19 3.54 2.96
C ALA A 119 -16.75 3.58 2.41
N LEU A 120 -15.87 4.36 3.03
CA LEU A 120 -14.46 4.45 2.65
C LEU A 120 -13.72 3.11 2.86
N ALA A 121 -13.92 2.47 4.02
CA ALA A 121 -13.36 1.14 4.29
C ALA A 121 -13.82 0.10 3.26
N LYS A 122 -15.11 0.11 2.90
CA LYS A 122 -15.65 -0.77 1.86
C LYS A 122 -14.96 -0.54 0.52
N SER A 123 -14.74 0.72 0.11
CA SER A 123 -14.00 1.03 -1.12
C SER A 123 -12.60 0.41 -1.12
N PHE A 124 -11.84 0.59 -0.03
CA PHE A 124 -10.50 0.00 0.08
C PHE A 124 -10.53 -1.54 0.07
N SER A 125 -11.50 -2.16 0.74
CA SER A 125 -11.69 -3.62 0.75
C SER A 125 -12.08 -4.18 -0.62
N GLU A 126 -12.86 -3.43 -1.40
CA GLU A 126 -13.20 -3.81 -2.77
C GLU A 126 -11.96 -3.66 -3.66
N ARG A 127 -11.24 -2.54 -3.56
CA ARG A 127 -10.00 -2.30 -4.30
C ARG A 127 -8.95 -3.38 -4.05
N SER A 128 -8.78 -3.85 -2.82
CA SER A 128 -7.80 -4.89 -2.49
C SER A 128 -8.02 -6.24 -3.18
N LYS A 129 -9.23 -6.49 -3.69
CA LYS A 129 -9.59 -7.76 -4.37
C LYS A 129 -9.38 -7.72 -5.87
N THR A 130 -9.06 -6.55 -6.43
CA THR A 130 -8.97 -6.32 -7.87
C THR A 130 -7.54 -6.38 -8.38
N ASP A 131 -7.37 -6.56 -9.70
CA ASP A 131 -6.04 -6.47 -10.34
C ASP A 131 -5.55 -5.02 -10.50
N ASN A 132 -6.38 -4.05 -10.13
CA ASN A 132 -6.07 -2.62 -10.12
C ASN A 132 -5.90 -2.03 -8.73
N ALA A 133 -5.63 -2.87 -7.73
CA ALA A 133 -5.44 -2.46 -6.33
C ALA A 133 -4.41 -1.33 -6.16
N MET A 134 -3.37 -1.29 -7.01
CA MET A 134 -2.23 -0.36 -6.94
C MET A 134 -2.47 0.97 -7.68
N SER A 135 -3.66 1.16 -8.25
CA SER A 135 -4.02 2.38 -8.96
C SER A 135 -4.20 3.56 -8.01
N ASP A 136 -4.35 4.75 -8.59
CA ASP A 136 -4.82 5.93 -7.87
C ASP A 136 -6.13 5.66 -7.09
N PHE A 137 -6.41 6.56 -6.15
CA PHE A 137 -7.66 6.54 -5.41
C PHE A 137 -8.88 6.53 -6.35
N SER A 138 -9.88 5.73 -6.00
CA SER A 138 -11.16 5.72 -6.72
C SER A 138 -11.89 7.06 -6.57
N GLU A 139 -12.88 7.35 -7.42
CA GLU A 139 -13.68 8.58 -7.28
C GLU A 139 -14.40 8.64 -5.92
N LEU A 140 -14.81 7.49 -5.38
CA LEU A 140 -15.39 7.40 -4.04
C LEU A 140 -14.34 7.73 -2.96
N GLU A 141 -13.13 7.17 -3.06
CA GLU A 141 -12.04 7.47 -2.12
C GLU A 141 -11.66 8.95 -2.16
N LYS A 142 -11.56 9.54 -3.37
CA LYS A 142 -11.31 10.97 -3.55
C LYS A 142 -12.40 11.83 -2.94
N SER A 143 -13.67 11.42 -3.04
CA SER A 143 -14.79 12.18 -2.46
C SER A 143 -14.74 12.29 -0.93
N PHE A 144 -13.98 11.42 -0.26
CA PHE A 144 -13.69 11.57 1.17
C PHE A 144 -12.35 12.25 1.41
N LEU A 145 -11.27 11.76 0.77
CA LEU A 145 -9.91 12.19 1.08
C LEU A 145 -9.63 13.63 0.62
N PHE A 146 -10.24 14.07 -0.48
CA PHE A 146 -9.91 15.35 -1.12
C PHE A 146 -10.97 16.42 -0.84
N ASP A 147 -11.96 16.09 -0.01
CA ASP A 147 -12.99 17.01 0.43
C ASP A 147 -12.61 17.60 1.79
N ASN A 148 -12.54 18.94 1.84
CA ASN A 148 -12.13 19.68 3.04
C ASN A 148 -13.18 19.60 4.17
N ASP A 149 -14.42 19.19 3.88
CA ASP A 149 -15.42 18.91 4.91
C ASP A 149 -15.06 17.66 5.72
N TYR A 150 -14.25 16.76 5.13
CA TYR A 150 -13.81 15.52 5.75
C TYR A 150 -12.35 15.56 6.22
N CYS A 151 -11.45 16.11 5.42
CA CYS A 151 -10.00 15.96 5.62
C CYS A 151 -9.24 17.28 5.47
N ASP A 152 -8.32 17.52 6.39
CA ASP A 152 -7.22 18.47 6.18
C ASP A 152 -6.09 17.76 5.42
N TYR A 153 -5.42 18.44 4.48
CA TYR A 153 -4.27 17.86 3.78
C TYR A 153 -2.99 18.69 3.92
N TYR A 154 -1.86 17.99 3.95
CA TYR A 154 -0.53 18.57 4.10
C TYR A 154 0.39 17.92 3.07
N ARG A 155 1.29 18.72 2.49
CA ARG A 155 2.33 18.23 1.60
C ARG A 155 3.66 18.24 2.35
N ASN A 156 4.31 17.09 2.37
CA ASN A 156 5.64 16.92 2.96
C ASN A 156 6.73 17.54 2.08
#